data_AF-A0A9D6Q6Z1-F1
#
_entry.id   AF-A0A9D6Q6Z1-F1
#
_cell.length_a   1.000
_cell.length_b   1.000
_cell.length_c   1.000
_cell.angle_alpha   90.00
_cell.angle_beta   90.00
_cell.angle_gamma   90.00
#
_symmetry.space_group_name_H-M   'P 1'
#
loop_
_entity.id
_entity.type
_entity.pdbx_description
1 polymer ?
#
loop_
_entity_poly.entity_id
_entity_poly.type
_entity_poly.pdbx_seq_one_letter_code
_entity_poly.pdbx_strand_id
1 'polypeptide(L)'
;MSKKVRIPRNKTVPEEPPSVPPSDWPLVVCFSLLAGFFTLAFVFSTIVPFFQMATYLEDIRKNRVQKVMKSDFIFSPYTVAQRLIRYEFLKYLEEQKLGASDIALLDGAIAKMEESVVIEGSSPYQYLRLGRALEKKVEILHDPSYLKQAEEYYKKAIALAPKRQEVAYSYGLSLIRQGKDRVNEAVSLLTQSLDKTIPISYFYLGLAEFNMGNQSYASSLEHLEAYFETKQDNPYQGTSQDLYEKLFHYYYGTQDKQRVLMTAARLVSFHSDPQERYQKVIAFINKNNQLPPLQFNGYKLSSVGGP
;
A
#
# COMPACT_ATOMS: atom_id res chain seq x y z
N MET A 1 16.64 -49.47 -112.36
CA MET A 1 15.39 -48.86 -111.88
C MET A 1 15.50 -48.63 -110.38
N SER A 2 15.67 -47.37 -109.95
CA SER A 2 15.99 -47.00 -108.56
C SER A 2 14.70 -46.73 -107.76
N LYS A 3 14.49 -47.48 -106.67
CA LYS A 3 13.39 -47.28 -105.70
C LYS A 3 13.77 -46.17 -104.73
N LYS A 4 13.12 -45.01 -104.84
CA LYS A 4 13.20 -43.92 -103.84
C LYS A 4 12.46 -44.35 -102.57
N VAL A 5 13.21 -44.56 -101.48
CA VAL A 5 12.69 -44.72 -100.12
C VAL A 5 12.29 -43.33 -99.60
N ARG A 6 11.05 -43.19 -99.14
CA ARG A 6 10.48 -41.95 -98.60
C ARG A 6 10.58 -42.00 -97.07
N ILE A 7 11.46 -41.19 -96.48
CA ILE A 7 11.59 -41.06 -95.02
C ILE A 7 10.39 -40.24 -94.50
N PRO A 8 9.67 -40.67 -93.44
CA PRO A 8 8.57 -39.89 -92.88
C PRO A 8 9.10 -38.66 -92.11
N ARG A 9 8.48 -37.50 -92.34
CA ARG A 9 8.67 -36.28 -91.54
C ARG A 9 8.20 -36.55 -90.12
N ASN A 10 9.12 -36.44 -89.16
CA ASN A 10 8.80 -36.44 -87.74
C ASN A 10 7.91 -35.22 -87.44
N LYS A 11 6.68 -35.45 -86.97
CA LYS A 11 5.79 -34.38 -86.51
C LYS A 11 6.34 -33.88 -85.17
N THR A 12 6.93 -32.70 -85.16
CA THR A 12 7.25 -31.96 -83.93
C THR A 12 5.95 -31.72 -83.17
N VAL A 13 5.81 -32.36 -82.00
CA VAL A 13 4.76 -32.05 -81.02
C VAL A 13 4.99 -30.60 -80.56
N PRO A 14 3.97 -29.73 -80.55
CA PRO A 14 4.13 -28.38 -80.02
C PRO A 14 4.48 -28.46 -78.53
N GLU A 15 5.61 -27.89 -78.13
CA GLU A 15 5.95 -27.70 -76.72
C GLU A 15 4.85 -26.84 -76.06
N GLU A 16 4.23 -27.36 -75.00
CA GLU A 16 3.33 -26.55 -74.18
C GLU A 16 4.10 -25.35 -73.62
N PRO A 17 3.53 -24.14 -73.65
CA PRO A 17 4.21 -22.97 -73.08
C PRO A 17 4.52 -23.23 -71.59
N PRO A 18 5.69 -22.80 -71.10
CA PRO A 18 6.06 -23.02 -69.71
C PRO A 18 4.95 -22.51 -68.79
N SER A 19 4.48 -23.38 -67.89
CA SER A 19 3.47 -23.03 -66.90
C SER A 19 3.95 -21.82 -66.11
N VAL A 20 3.26 -20.68 -66.24
CA VAL A 20 3.58 -19.47 -65.47
C VAL A 20 3.42 -19.83 -63.99
N PRO A 21 4.46 -19.70 -63.15
CA PRO A 21 4.34 -19.98 -61.73
C PRO A 21 3.26 -19.07 -61.13
N PRO A 22 2.42 -19.56 -60.21
CA PRO A 22 1.40 -18.75 -59.59
C PRO A 22 2.04 -17.50 -58.97
N SER A 23 1.47 -16.32 -59.22
CA SER A 23 2.05 -15.07 -58.73
C SER A 23 2.10 -15.07 -57.20
N ASP A 24 3.29 -14.99 -56.61
CA ASP A 24 3.49 -14.95 -55.15
C ASP A 24 3.01 -13.64 -54.49
N TRP A 25 2.46 -12.70 -55.27
CA TRP A 25 1.96 -11.41 -54.81
C TRP A 25 1.03 -11.49 -53.58
N PRO A 26 0.06 -12.42 -53.50
CA PRO A 26 -0.80 -12.56 -52.32
C PRO A 26 0.01 -12.89 -51.05
N LEU A 27 1.05 -13.73 -51.15
CA LEU A 27 1.90 -14.07 -50.00
C LEU A 27 2.72 -12.86 -49.54
N VAL A 28 3.31 -12.11 -50.48
CA VAL A 28 4.09 -10.89 -50.15
C VAL A 28 3.22 -9.83 -49.46
N VAL A 29 1.98 -9.64 -49.93
CA VAL A 29 1.02 -8.73 -49.29
C VAL A 29 0.66 -9.22 -47.89
N CYS A 30 0.37 -10.52 -47.71
CA CYS A 30 0.09 -11.11 -46.41
C CYS A 30 1.25 -10.94 -45.42
N PHE A 31 2.49 -11.24 -45.83
CA PHE A 31 3.67 -11.06 -44.97
C PHE A 31 3.91 -9.59 -44.62
N SER A 32 3.67 -8.67 -45.55
CA SER A 32 3.82 -7.23 -45.31
C SER A 32 2.79 -6.69 -44.33
N LEU A 33 1.53 -7.12 -44.45
CA LEU A 33 0.47 -6.80 -43.48
C LEU A 33 0.77 -7.37 -42.09
N LEU A 34 1.25 -8.61 -42.04
CA LEU A 34 1.63 -9.27 -40.79
C LEU A 34 2.81 -8.56 -40.12
N ALA A 35 3.85 -8.20 -40.89
CA ALA A 35 4.98 -7.43 -40.39
C ALA A 35 4.54 -6.07 -39.87
N GLY A 36 3.67 -5.36 -40.61
CA GLY A 36 3.09 -4.09 -40.17
C GLY A 36 2.30 -4.22 -38.86
N PHE A 37 1.49 -5.27 -38.73
CA PHE A 37 0.76 -5.57 -37.49
C PHE A 37 1.71 -5.82 -36.31
N PHE A 38 2.75 -6.65 -36.48
CA PHE A 38 3.71 -6.91 -35.41
C PHE A 38 4.55 -5.69 -35.04
N THR A 39 4.93 -4.87 -36.02
CA THR A 39 5.60 -3.58 -35.74
C THR A 39 4.71 -2.66 -34.92
N LEU A 40 3.43 -2.52 -35.30
CA LEU A 40 2.48 -1.69 -34.57
C LEU A 40 2.25 -2.23 -33.14
N ALA A 41 2.05 -3.54 -33.01
CA ALA A 41 1.92 -4.21 -31.71
C ALA A 41 3.15 -3.99 -30.83
N PHE A 42 4.36 -4.08 -31.39
CA PHE A 42 5.60 -3.80 -30.68
C PHE A 42 5.70 -2.34 -30.23
N VAL A 43 5.30 -1.38 -31.07
CA VAL A 43 5.27 0.04 -30.70
C VAL A 43 4.34 0.26 -29.50
N PHE A 44 3.11 -0.24 -29.54
CA PHE A 44 2.13 -0.02 -28.48
C PHE A 44 2.39 -0.85 -27.21
N SER A 45 2.99 -2.03 -27.34
CA SER A 45 3.24 -2.93 -26.19
C SER A 45 4.59 -2.68 -25.50
N THR A 46 5.55 -2.05 -26.19
CA THR A 46 6.92 -1.89 -25.69
C THR A 46 7.40 -0.44 -25.72
N ILE A 47 7.33 0.22 -26.88
CA ILE A 47 7.93 1.55 -27.06
C ILE A 47 7.12 2.62 -26.31
N VAL A 48 5.81 2.66 -26.50
CA VAL A 48 4.93 3.65 -25.82
C VAL A 48 5.00 3.51 -24.29
N PRO A 49 4.82 2.31 -23.69
CA PRO A 49 4.92 2.13 -22.24
C PRO A 49 6.28 2.54 -21.67
N PHE A 50 7.37 2.24 -22.40
CA PHE A 50 8.73 2.64 -22.01
C PHE A 50 8.85 4.15 -21.89
N PHE A 51 8.42 4.91 -22.91
CA PHE A 51 8.49 6.36 -22.88
C PHE A 51 7.52 6.99 -21.87
N GLN A 52 6.33 6.40 -21.66
CA GLN A 52 5.41 6.81 -20.59
C GLN A 52 6.09 6.73 -19.22
N MET A 53 6.70 5.58 -18.91
CA MET A 53 7.42 5.36 -17.65
C MET A 53 8.66 6.25 -17.52
N ALA A 54 9.47 6.39 -18.58
CA ALA A 54 10.66 7.24 -18.56
C ALA A 54 10.30 8.70 -18.26
N THR A 55 9.26 9.21 -18.91
CA THR A 55 8.75 10.58 -18.69
C THR A 55 8.24 10.76 -17.26
N TYR A 56 7.45 9.79 -16.78
CA TYR A 56 6.95 9.77 -15.40
C TYR A 56 8.09 9.81 -14.38
N LEU A 57 9.08 8.92 -14.51
CA LEU A 57 10.20 8.84 -13.57
C LEU A 57 11.08 10.10 -13.60
N GLU A 58 11.29 10.71 -14.77
CA GLU A 58 12.02 11.98 -14.86
C GLU A 58 11.27 13.10 -14.12
N ASP A 59 9.96 13.20 -14.31
CA ASP A 59 9.14 14.24 -13.69
C ASP A 59 9.02 14.04 -12.17
N ILE A 60 8.85 12.81 -11.69
CA ILE A 60 8.86 12.49 -10.25
C ILE A 60 10.21 12.79 -9.62
N ARG A 61 11.33 12.42 -10.25
CA ARG A 61 12.68 12.72 -9.73
C ARG A 61 12.92 14.22 -9.56
N LYS A 62 12.32 15.04 -10.44
CA LYS A 62 12.40 16.52 -10.38
C LYS A 62 11.26 17.15 -9.57
N ASN A 63 10.46 16.34 -8.85
CA ASN A 63 9.30 16.76 -8.07
C ASN A 63 8.27 17.59 -8.87
N ARG A 64 8.08 17.26 -10.16
CA ARG A 64 7.14 17.96 -11.06
C ARG A 64 5.76 17.31 -11.04
N VAL A 65 5.20 17.06 -9.85
CA VAL A 65 3.95 16.31 -9.66
C VAL A 65 2.74 16.90 -10.40
N GLN A 66 2.65 18.23 -10.46
CA GLN A 66 1.59 18.92 -11.20
C GLN A 66 1.72 18.70 -12.71
N LYS A 67 2.94 18.59 -13.23
CA LYS A 67 3.20 18.27 -14.64
C LYS A 67 2.82 16.83 -14.95
N VAL A 68 3.13 15.90 -14.04
CA VAL A 68 2.69 14.50 -14.16
C VAL A 68 1.17 14.43 -14.28
N MET A 69 0.44 15.04 -13.35
CA MET A 69 -1.02 14.99 -13.32
C MET A 69 -1.69 15.58 -14.57
N LYS A 70 -1.09 16.61 -15.17
CA LYS A 70 -1.59 17.27 -16.39
C LYS A 70 -1.15 16.59 -17.69
N SER A 71 -0.32 15.55 -17.62
CA SER A 71 0.23 14.91 -18.82
C SER A 71 -0.73 13.87 -19.38
N ASP A 72 -1.32 14.18 -20.53
CA ASP A 72 -2.12 13.21 -21.29
C ASP A 72 -1.27 11.99 -21.68
N PHE A 73 -0.01 12.19 -22.08
CA PHE A 73 0.85 11.10 -22.52
C PHE A 73 1.18 10.10 -21.41
N ILE A 74 1.39 10.55 -20.18
CA ILE A 74 1.71 9.65 -19.05
C ILE A 74 0.53 8.72 -18.75
N PHE A 75 -0.70 9.23 -18.84
CA PHE A 75 -1.92 8.50 -18.50
C PHE A 75 -2.76 8.03 -19.71
N SER A 76 -2.32 8.28 -20.94
CA SER A 76 -2.95 7.81 -22.19
C SER A 76 -1.91 7.61 -23.32
N PRO A 77 -2.07 6.64 -24.24
CA PRO A 77 -3.12 5.60 -24.30
C PRO A 77 -2.92 4.54 -23.23
N TYR A 78 -3.98 3.81 -22.89
CA TYR A 78 -3.92 2.79 -21.84
C TYR A 78 -2.98 1.64 -22.21
N THR A 79 -1.88 1.51 -21.46
CA THR A 79 -0.85 0.47 -21.66
C THR A 79 -0.51 -0.27 -20.38
N VAL A 80 0.25 -1.36 -20.51
CA VAL A 80 0.75 -2.17 -19.38
C VAL A 80 1.55 -1.38 -18.35
N ALA A 81 2.21 -0.28 -18.74
CA ALA A 81 2.95 0.56 -17.79
C ALA A 81 2.02 1.40 -16.91
N GLN A 82 0.81 1.72 -17.39
CA GLN A 82 0.02 2.74 -16.75
C GLN A 82 -0.59 2.29 -15.43
N ARG A 83 -0.93 1.00 -15.27
CA ARG A 83 -1.32 0.47 -13.96
C ARG A 83 -0.23 0.76 -12.92
N LEU A 84 1.03 0.51 -13.28
CA LEU A 84 2.16 0.75 -12.38
C LEU A 84 2.36 2.25 -12.14
N ILE A 85 2.29 3.09 -13.18
CA ILE A 85 2.41 4.54 -13.05
C ILE A 85 1.34 5.09 -12.09
N ARG A 86 0.07 4.72 -12.27
CA ARG A 86 -1.04 5.17 -11.41
C ARG A 86 -0.84 4.74 -9.96
N TYR A 87 -0.46 3.48 -9.76
CA TYR A 87 -0.19 2.92 -8.44
C TYR A 87 0.98 3.64 -7.74
N GLU A 88 2.13 3.76 -8.41
CA GLU A 88 3.31 4.40 -7.83
C GLU A 88 3.10 5.91 -7.66
N PHE A 89 2.30 6.56 -8.51
CA PHE A 89 2.02 7.98 -8.38
C PHE A 89 1.15 8.27 -7.15
N LEU A 90 0.08 7.49 -6.95
CA LEU A 90 -0.75 7.62 -5.76
C LEU A 90 0.05 7.32 -4.48
N LYS A 91 0.83 6.24 -4.49
CA LYS A 91 1.74 5.89 -3.40
C LYS A 91 2.74 7.00 -3.09
N TYR A 92 3.36 7.58 -4.12
CA TYR A 92 4.29 8.69 -3.98
C TYR A 92 3.63 9.86 -3.25
N LEU A 93 2.39 10.22 -3.63
CA LEU A 93 1.64 11.32 -3.00
C LEU A 93 1.26 11.02 -1.54
N GLU A 94 0.90 9.79 -1.20
CA GLU A 94 0.61 9.39 0.19
C GLU A 94 1.81 9.60 1.13
N GLU A 95 3.01 9.32 0.62
CA GLU A 95 4.28 9.47 1.35
C GLU A 95 4.72 10.95 1.47
N GLN A 96 4.16 11.85 0.66
CA GLN A 96 4.43 13.28 0.78
C GLN A 96 3.66 13.94 1.93
N LYS A 97 4.22 15.05 2.42
CA LYS A 97 3.50 15.98 3.29
C LYS A 97 2.61 16.88 2.44
N LEU A 98 1.39 16.42 2.18
CA LEU A 98 0.38 17.16 1.42
C LEU A 98 -0.39 18.14 2.32
N GLY A 99 -0.79 19.27 1.75
CA GLY A 99 -1.68 20.25 2.38
C GLY A 99 -2.99 20.40 1.61
N ALA A 100 -3.86 21.31 2.08
CA ALA A 100 -5.16 21.57 1.46
C ALA A 100 -5.05 21.96 -0.03
N SER A 101 -3.96 22.63 -0.44
CA SER A 101 -3.69 22.99 -1.84
C SER A 101 -3.44 21.78 -2.76
N ASP A 102 -3.09 20.63 -2.19
CA ASP A 102 -2.74 19.42 -2.95
C ASP A 102 -3.93 18.46 -3.10
N ILE A 103 -5.10 18.79 -2.55
CA ILE A 103 -6.28 17.91 -2.60
C ILE A 103 -6.71 17.63 -4.03
N ALA A 104 -6.72 18.63 -4.91
CA ALA A 104 -7.06 18.43 -6.32
C ALA A 104 -6.07 17.48 -7.03
N LEU A 105 -4.79 17.50 -6.62
CA LEU A 105 -3.77 16.58 -7.13
C LEU A 105 -4.02 15.16 -6.63
N LEU A 106 -4.33 14.99 -5.34
CA LEU A 106 -4.65 13.70 -4.73
C LEU A 106 -5.94 13.10 -5.32
N ASP A 107 -6.99 13.90 -5.47
CA ASP A 107 -8.25 13.49 -6.10
C ASP A 107 -8.04 13.03 -7.56
N GLY A 108 -7.21 13.76 -8.31
CA GLY A 108 -6.83 13.35 -9.67
C GLY A 108 -6.10 12.01 -9.70
N ALA A 109 -5.17 11.78 -8.78
CA ALA A 109 -4.45 10.52 -8.68
C ALA A 109 -5.37 9.35 -8.26
N ILE A 110 -6.30 9.58 -7.31
CA ILE A 110 -7.34 8.62 -6.91
C ILE A 110 -8.20 8.25 -8.12
N ALA A 111 -8.75 9.23 -8.85
CA ALA A 111 -9.60 8.97 -10.01
C ALA A 111 -8.88 8.17 -11.10
N LYS A 112 -7.61 8.49 -11.37
CA LYS A 112 -6.79 7.70 -12.31
C LYS A 112 -6.58 6.27 -11.82
N MET A 113 -6.38 6.08 -10.52
CA MET A 113 -6.24 4.75 -9.94
C MET A 113 -7.55 3.95 -10.01
N GLU A 114 -8.70 4.58 -9.75
CA GLU A 114 -10.02 3.98 -9.89
C GLU A 114 -10.31 3.53 -11.34
N GLU A 115 -9.96 4.32 -12.35
CA GLU A 115 -10.02 3.92 -13.77
C GLU A 115 -9.26 2.60 -14.01
N SER A 116 -8.05 2.45 -13.44
CA SER A 116 -7.25 1.24 -13.65
C SER A 116 -7.88 -0.02 -13.07
N VAL A 117 -8.57 0.11 -11.94
CA VAL A 117 -9.25 -0.99 -11.25
C VAL A 117 -10.43 -1.51 -12.07
N VAL A 118 -11.10 -0.62 -12.82
CA VAL A 118 -12.19 -0.98 -13.73
C VAL A 118 -11.67 -1.69 -14.98
N ILE A 119 -10.54 -1.24 -15.54
CA ILE A 119 -10.04 -1.73 -16.83
C ILE A 119 -9.36 -3.10 -16.73
N GLU A 120 -8.45 -3.29 -15.77
CA GLU A 120 -7.61 -4.50 -15.69
C GLU A 120 -8.08 -5.51 -14.65
N GLY A 121 -9.16 -5.19 -13.94
CA GLY A 121 -9.52 -5.89 -12.71
C GLY A 121 -8.69 -5.40 -11.52
N SER A 122 -9.10 -5.84 -10.34
CA SER A 122 -8.64 -5.27 -9.08
C SER A 122 -7.64 -6.17 -8.36
N SER A 123 -6.60 -5.59 -7.78
CA SER A 123 -5.73 -6.27 -6.82
C SER A 123 -5.95 -5.75 -5.38
N PRO A 124 -5.67 -6.58 -4.35
CA PRO A 124 -5.73 -6.13 -2.96
C PRO A 124 -4.89 -4.87 -2.70
N TYR A 125 -3.75 -4.74 -3.38
CA TYR A 125 -2.84 -3.60 -3.22
C TYR A 125 -3.44 -2.30 -3.75
N GLN A 126 -4.19 -2.37 -4.85
CA GLN A 126 -4.80 -1.18 -5.45
C GLN A 126 -5.90 -0.64 -4.54
N TYR A 127 -6.74 -1.52 -4.01
CA TYR A 127 -7.77 -1.14 -3.04
C TYR A 127 -7.20 -0.67 -1.70
N LEU A 128 -6.16 -1.34 -1.18
CA LEU A 128 -5.43 -0.87 0.00
C LEU A 128 -4.91 0.56 -0.20
N ARG A 129 -4.37 0.86 -1.38
CA ARG A 129 -3.83 2.17 -1.74
C ARG A 129 -4.93 3.24 -1.82
N LEU A 130 -6.05 2.93 -2.48
CA LEU A 130 -7.22 3.81 -2.54
C LEU A 130 -7.77 4.13 -1.14
N GLY A 131 -7.86 3.12 -0.26
CA GLY A 131 -8.27 3.33 1.13
C GLY A 131 -7.32 4.28 1.88
N ARG A 132 -6.01 4.06 1.78
CA ARG A 132 -5.00 4.93 2.42
C ARG A 132 -5.00 6.36 1.87
N ALA A 133 -5.23 6.53 0.57
CA ALA A 133 -5.37 7.85 -0.04
C ALA A 133 -6.58 8.62 0.49
N LEU A 134 -7.69 7.93 0.78
CA LEU A 134 -8.85 8.55 1.44
C LEU A 134 -8.57 8.89 2.91
N GLU A 135 -7.84 8.04 3.64
CA GLU A 135 -7.38 8.41 4.99
C GLU A 135 -6.47 9.66 4.97
N LYS A 136 -5.62 9.78 3.94
CA LYS A 136 -4.83 11.01 3.72
C LYS A 136 -5.73 12.24 3.53
N LYS A 137 -6.88 12.10 2.86
CA LYS A 137 -7.87 13.18 2.77
C LYS A 137 -8.48 13.52 4.14
N VAL A 138 -8.73 12.53 4.99
CA VAL A 138 -9.18 12.77 6.38
C VAL A 138 -8.13 13.60 7.13
N GLU A 139 -6.85 13.28 7.00
CA GLU A 139 -5.76 14.02 7.66
C GLU A 139 -5.66 15.47 7.20
N ILE A 140 -5.90 15.75 5.91
CA ILE A 140 -5.76 17.09 5.32
C ILE A 140 -7.03 17.94 5.51
N LEU A 141 -8.21 17.34 5.31
CA LEU A 141 -9.50 18.04 5.29
C LEU A 141 -10.23 17.98 6.63
N HIS A 142 -9.79 17.12 7.56
CA HIS A 142 -10.45 16.86 8.83
C HIS A 142 -11.92 16.42 8.69
N ASP A 143 -12.25 15.78 7.57
CA ASP A 143 -13.60 15.25 7.31
C ASP A 143 -13.63 13.72 7.52
N PRO A 144 -14.31 13.22 8.57
CA PRO A 144 -14.39 11.79 8.86
C PRO A 144 -15.26 11.01 7.85
N SER A 145 -16.00 11.68 6.95
CA SER A 145 -16.82 11.01 5.94
C SER A 145 -15.97 10.12 5.01
N TYR A 146 -14.71 10.50 4.77
CA TYR A 146 -13.77 9.73 3.96
C TYR A 146 -13.30 8.43 4.64
N LEU A 147 -13.42 8.28 5.96
CA LEU A 147 -13.12 7.02 6.65
C LEU A 147 -14.08 5.90 6.21
N LYS A 148 -15.36 6.22 6.02
CA LYS A 148 -16.35 5.26 5.52
C LYS A 148 -16.05 4.85 4.07
N GLN A 149 -15.62 5.80 3.25
CA GLN A 149 -15.19 5.49 1.87
C GLN A 149 -13.92 4.62 1.86
N ALA A 150 -12.96 4.90 2.76
CA ALA A 150 -11.74 4.10 2.90
C ALA A 150 -12.06 2.65 3.29
N GLU A 151 -12.98 2.47 4.24
CA GLU A 151 -13.48 1.15 4.65
C GLU A 151 -14.03 0.33 3.48
N GLU A 152 -14.80 0.93 2.57
CA GLU A 152 -15.34 0.19 1.41
C GLU A 152 -14.22 -0.35 0.52
N TYR A 153 -13.11 0.38 0.38
CA TYR A 153 -11.93 -0.13 -0.32
C TYR A 153 -11.20 -1.21 0.49
N TYR A 154 -11.05 -1.04 1.80
CA TYR A 154 -10.43 -2.07 2.64
C TYR A 154 -11.22 -3.38 2.66
N LYS A 155 -12.56 -3.32 2.67
CA LYS A 155 -13.43 -4.50 2.53
C LYS A 155 -13.18 -5.23 1.21
N LYS A 156 -13.05 -4.50 0.10
CA LYS A 156 -12.69 -5.10 -1.19
C LYS A 156 -11.29 -5.71 -1.17
N ALA A 157 -10.32 -5.03 -0.55
CA ALA A 157 -8.95 -5.53 -0.43
C ALA A 157 -8.87 -6.83 0.40
N ILE A 158 -9.55 -6.89 1.55
CA ILE A 158 -9.51 -8.05 2.45
C ILE A 158 -10.30 -9.23 1.86
N ALA A 159 -11.38 -8.98 1.12
CA ALA A 159 -12.10 -10.02 0.40
C ALA A 159 -11.22 -10.72 -0.65
N LEU A 160 -10.34 -9.98 -1.33
CA LEU A 160 -9.39 -10.54 -2.30
C LEU A 160 -8.20 -11.23 -1.64
N ALA A 161 -7.81 -10.82 -0.43
CA ALA A 161 -6.65 -11.37 0.27
C ALA A 161 -6.87 -11.43 1.80
N PRO A 162 -7.69 -12.37 2.30
CA PRO A 162 -8.15 -12.38 3.70
C PRO A 162 -7.06 -12.66 4.72
N LYS A 163 -5.97 -13.29 4.30
CA LYS A 163 -4.80 -13.59 5.17
C LYS A 163 -3.71 -12.52 5.07
N ARG A 164 -3.95 -11.43 4.34
CA ARG A 164 -2.94 -10.43 4.06
C ARG A 164 -2.92 -9.37 5.14
N GLN A 165 -1.96 -9.52 6.04
CA GLN A 165 -1.77 -8.69 7.21
C GLN A 165 -1.72 -7.18 6.93
N GLU A 166 -1.00 -6.75 5.90
CA GLU A 166 -0.92 -5.31 5.55
C GLU A 166 -2.32 -4.70 5.34
N VAL A 167 -3.23 -5.47 4.73
CA VAL A 167 -4.63 -5.04 4.53
C VAL A 167 -5.38 -5.01 5.85
N ALA A 168 -5.22 -6.06 6.67
CA ALA A 168 -5.85 -6.12 7.99
C ALA A 168 -5.38 -5.00 8.92
N TYR A 169 -4.10 -4.60 8.86
CA TYR A 169 -3.54 -3.50 9.67
C TYR A 169 -4.13 -2.15 9.28
N SER A 170 -4.10 -1.81 7.99
CA SER A 170 -4.69 -0.55 7.52
C SER A 170 -6.20 -0.50 7.78
N TYR A 171 -6.91 -1.61 7.57
CA TYR A 171 -8.33 -1.66 7.85
C TYR A 171 -8.63 -1.53 9.36
N GLY A 172 -7.91 -2.27 10.21
CA GLY A 172 -8.05 -2.19 11.66
C GLY A 172 -7.77 -0.78 12.21
N LEU A 173 -6.73 -0.11 11.72
CA LEU A 173 -6.46 1.29 12.06
C LEU A 173 -7.60 2.22 11.64
N SER A 174 -8.13 2.03 10.43
CA SER A 174 -9.24 2.83 9.92
C SER A 174 -10.49 2.66 10.77
N LEU A 175 -10.79 1.42 11.20
CA LEU A 175 -11.88 1.13 12.12
C LEU A 175 -11.70 1.83 13.47
N ILE A 176 -10.50 1.79 14.06
CA ILE A 176 -10.21 2.53 15.31
C ILE A 176 -10.46 4.03 15.14
N ARG A 177 -10.03 4.61 14.02
CA ARG A 177 -10.20 6.04 13.69
C ARG A 177 -11.67 6.44 13.51
N GLN A 178 -12.55 5.52 13.12
CA GLN A 178 -13.98 5.77 13.01
C GLN A 178 -14.68 5.90 14.37
N GLY A 179 -14.05 5.44 15.46
CA GLY A 179 -14.54 5.65 16.83
C GLY A 179 -14.73 4.36 17.63
N LYS A 180 -15.09 4.53 18.90
CA LYS A 180 -15.17 3.45 19.91
C LYS A 180 -16.05 2.28 19.49
N ASP A 181 -17.16 2.55 18.81
CA ASP A 181 -18.12 1.52 18.39
C ASP A 181 -17.56 0.53 17.36
N ARG A 182 -16.47 0.91 16.67
CA ARG A 182 -15.81 0.09 15.64
C ARG A 182 -14.58 -0.66 16.18
N VAL A 183 -14.13 -0.39 17.39
CA VAL A 183 -12.88 -0.96 17.92
C VAL A 183 -12.97 -2.48 18.12
N ASN A 184 -14.12 -3.00 18.56
CA ASN A 184 -14.30 -4.46 18.70
C ASN A 184 -14.11 -5.19 17.35
N GLU A 185 -14.57 -4.57 16.26
CA GLU A 185 -14.41 -5.11 14.91
C GLU A 185 -12.93 -5.07 14.47
N ALA A 186 -12.21 -4.00 14.82
CA ALA A 186 -10.77 -3.89 14.59
C ALA A 186 -9.99 -4.99 15.32
N VAL A 187 -10.29 -5.21 16.61
CA VAL A 187 -9.66 -6.28 17.40
C VAL A 187 -9.94 -7.64 16.77
N SER A 188 -11.21 -7.96 16.46
CA SER A 188 -11.58 -9.23 15.83
C SER A 188 -10.81 -9.44 14.50
N LEU A 189 -10.75 -8.42 13.64
CA LEU A 189 -10.03 -8.49 12.36
C LEU A 189 -8.53 -8.77 12.56
N LEU A 190 -7.89 -8.03 13.48
CA LEU A 190 -6.46 -8.13 13.74
C LEU A 190 -6.10 -9.45 14.43
N THR A 191 -6.95 -9.97 15.32
CA THR A 191 -6.80 -11.29 15.91
C THR A 191 -6.88 -12.39 14.85
N GLN A 192 -7.84 -12.32 13.93
CA GLN A 192 -7.98 -13.30 12.84
C GLN A 192 -6.80 -13.27 11.85
N SER A 193 -6.16 -12.10 11.72
CA SER A 193 -5.04 -11.87 10.82
C SER A 193 -3.67 -11.98 11.51
N LEU A 194 -3.65 -12.39 12.79
CA LEU A 194 -2.44 -12.45 13.59
C LEU A 194 -1.50 -13.55 13.07
N ASP A 195 -0.32 -13.16 12.63
CA ASP A 195 0.79 -14.09 12.40
C ASP A 195 1.86 -13.88 13.48
N LYS A 196 2.07 -14.92 14.29
CA LYS A 196 3.03 -14.89 15.40
C LYS A 196 4.48 -14.76 14.95
N THR A 197 4.77 -15.05 13.68
CA THR A 197 6.11 -14.90 13.09
C THR A 197 6.41 -13.47 12.67
N ILE A 198 5.40 -12.60 12.65
CA ILE A 198 5.50 -11.21 12.19
C ILE A 198 5.24 -10.31 13.39
N PRO A 199 6.30 -9.77 14.03
CA PRO A 199 6.19 -9.07 15.31
C PRO A 199 5.25 -7.87 15.27
N ILE A 200 5.20 -7.17 14.13
CA ILE A 200 4.35 -6.00 14.00
C ILE A 200 2.85 -6.31 14.12
N SER A 201 2.44 -7.56 13.89
CA SER A 201 1.04 -7.98 14.11
C SER A 201 0.61 -7.74 15.56
N TYR A 202 1.51 -7.98 16.52
CA TYR A 202 1.24 -7.77 17.94
C TYR A 202 1.12 -6.29 18.30
N PHE A 203 1.90 -5.42 17.64
CA PHE A 203 1.76 -3.97 17.85
C PHE A 203 0.36 -3.48 17.47
N TYR A 204 -0.13 -3.87 16.29
CA TYR A 204 -1.46 -3.47 15.81
C TYR A 204 -2.58 -4.02 16.70
N LEU A 205 -2.48 -5.29 17.11
CA LEU A 205 -3.46 -5.89 18.02
C LEU A 205 -3.44 -5.18 19.39
N GLY A 206 -2.25 -4.96 19.97
CA GLY A 206 -2.11 -4.25 21.24
C GLY A 206 -2.62 -2.82 21.19
N LEU A 207 -2.44 -2.11 20.07
CA LEU A 207 -3.03 -0.79 19.83
C LEU A 207 -4.56 -0.85 19.75
N ALA A 208 -5.13 -1.85 19.07
CA ALA A 208 -6.58 -2.00 18.99
C ALA A 208 -7.20 -2.32 20.35
N GLU A 209 -6.59 -3.23 21.11
CA GLU A 209 -7.00 -3.57 22.48
C GLU A 209 -6.85 -2.39 23.43
N PHE A 210 -5.81 -1.56 23.26
CA PHE A 210 -5.71 -0.31 24.00
C PHE A 210 -6.94 0.57 23.76
N ASN A 211 -7.37 0.70 22.50
CA ASN A 211 -8.53 1.52 22.15
C ASN A 211 -9.87 0.92 22.61
N MET A 212 -9.94 -0.37 23.00
CA MET A 212 -11.16 -0.94 23.62
C MET A 212 -11.41 -0.33 25.00
N GLY A 213 -10.37 0.18 25.67
CA GLY A 213 -10.44 0.78 27.00
C GLY A 213 -9.83 -0.08 28.10
N ASN A 214 -9.95 0.42 29.33
CA ASN A 214 -9.22 -0.06 30.51
C ASN A 214 -9.31 -1.58 30.76
N GLN A 215 -10.44 -2.20 30.44
CA GLN A 215 -10.65 -3.65 30.59
C GLN A 215 -9.70 -4.49 29.72
N SER A 216 -9.18 -3.92 28.64
CA SER A 216 -8.28 -4.57 27.69
C SER A 216 -6.83 -4.11 27.81
N TYR A 217 -6.51 -3.21 28.75
CA TYR A 217 -5.14 -2.69 28.91
C TYR A 217 -4.12 -3.75 29.31
N ALA A 218 -4.54 -4.81 30.00
CA ALA A 218 -3.65 -5.92 30.35
C ALA A 218 -3.19 -6.67 29.09
N SER A 219 -4.14 -7.14 28.27
CA SER A 219 -3.85 -7.80 27.00
C SER A 219 -3.13 -6.89 26.01
N SER A 220 -3.53 -5.62 25.96
CA SER A 220 -2.85 -4.60 25.16
C SER A 220 -1.36 -4.52 25.50
N LEU A 221 -1.05 -4.39 26.80
CA LEU A 221 0.33 -4.32 27.26
C LEU A 221 1.10 -5.62 26.96
N GLU A 222 0.48 -6.79 27.11
CA GLU A 222 1.10 -8.08 26.75
C GLU A 222 1.47 -8.15 25.27
N HIS A 223 0.57 -7.77 24.36
CA HIS A 223 0.87 -7.75 22.93
C HIS A 223 1.87 -6.65 22.53
N LEU A 224 1.81 -5.47 23.15
CA LEU A 224 2.81 -4.43 22.93
C LEU A 224 4.20 -4.90 23.38
N GLU A 225 4.32 -5.56 24.53
CA GLU A 225 5.59 -6.12 25.00
C GLU A 225 6.10 -7.24 24.07
N ALA A 226 5.22 -8.14 23.61
CA ALA A 226 5.58 -9.18 22.64
C ALA A 226 6.17 -8.60 21.35
N TYR A 227 5.69 -7.44 20.89
CA TYR A 227 6.31 -6.72 19.78
C TYR A 227 7.73 -6.25 20.14
N PHE A 228 7.91 -5.59 21.28
CA PHE A 228 9.19 -4.99 21.67
C PHE A 228 10.27 -5.99 22.12
N GLU A 229 9.89 -7.19 22.56
CA GLU A 229 10.83 -8.28 22.87
C GLU A 229 11.69 -8.68 21.66
N THR A 230 11.18 -8.46 20.44
CA THR A 230 11.89 -8.81 19.21
C THR A 230 13.06 -7.89 18.86
N LYS A 231 13.23 -6.78 19.61
CA LYS A 231 14.30 -5.77 19.43
C LYS A 231 14.41 -5.20 18.01
N GLN A 232 13.31 -5.23 17.25
CA GLN A 232 13.25 -4.57 15.96
C GLN A 232 13.21 -3.05 16.12
N ASP A 233 13.65 -2.34 15.10
CA ASP A 233 13.47 -0.88 15.04
C ASP A 233 11.98 -0.56 15.19
N ASN A 234 11.67 0.46 16.00
CA ASN A 234 10.31 0.91 16.26
C ASN A 234 9.95 2.09 15.35
N PRO A 235 9.28 1.87 14.19
CA PRO A 235 8.83 2.97 13.34
C PRO A 235 7.69 3.80 13.97
N TYR A 236 7.14 3.35 15.11
CA TYR A 236 6.04 3.99 15.82
C TYR A 236 6.47 4.58 17.17
N GLN A 237 7.70 5.08 17.30
CA GLN A 237 8.27 5.57 18.56
C GLN A 237 7.34 6.55 19.29
N GLY A 238 6.81 7.57 18.60
CA GLY A 238 5.90 8.56 19.20
C GLY A 238 4.59 7.95 19.70
N THR A 239 3.93 7.11 18.88
CA THR A 239 2.70 6.40 19.27
C THR A 239 2.95 5.45 20.44
N SER A 240 4.08 4.73 20.41
CA SER A 240 4.46 3.80 21.46
C SER A 240 4.69 4.53 22.78
N GLN A 241 5.37 5.68 22.75
CA GLN A 241 5.54 6.49 23.94
C GLN A 241 4.19 6.91 24.53
N ASP A 242 3.29 7.48 23.73
CA ASP A 242 1.96 7.92 24.21
C ASP A 242 1.15 6.77 24.83
N LEU A 243 1.15 5.59 24.18
CA LEU A 243 0.50 4.40 24.71
C LEU A 243 1.06 4.01 26.08
N TYR A 244 2.39 3.93 26.19
CA TYR A 244 3.04 3.52 27.43
C TYR A 244 2.91 4.56 28.55
N GLU A 245 2.87 5.86 28.22
CA GLU A 245 2.59 6.91 29.20
C GLU A 245 1.18 6.74 29.78
N LYS A 246 0.19 6.51 28.93
CA LYS A 246 -1.20 6.27 29.36
C LYS A 246 -1.33 4.99 30.19
N LEU A 247 -0.70 3.90 29.76
CA LEU A 247 -0.67 2.63 30.50
C LEU A 247 0.04 2.81 31.86
N PHE A 248 1.17 3.51 31.91
CA PHE A 248 1.88 3.83 33.15
C PHE A 248 0.95 4.56 34.14
N HIS A 249 0.26 5.61 33.68
CA HIS A 249 -0.65 6.37 34.52
C HIS A 249 -1.81 5.52 35.03
N TYR A 250 -2.39 4.68 34.16
CA TYR A 250 -3.44 3.75 34.55
C TYR A 250 -2.97 2.79 35.64
N TYR A 251 -1.86 2.08 35.42
CA TYR A 251 -1.37 1.08 36.37
C TYR A 251 -0.86 1.69 37.68
N TYR A 252 -0.35 2.92 37.63
CA TYR A 252 -0.03 3.67 38.84
C TYR A 252 -1.28 3.97 39.66
N GLY A 253 -2.37 4.39 39.01
CA GLY A 253 -3.67 4.62 39.65
C GLY A 253 -4.27 3.35 40.26
N THR A 254 -4.15 2.20 39.58
CA THR A 254 -4.62 0.90 40.09
C THR A 254 -3.66 0.22 41.06
N GLN A 255 -2.56 0.89 41.43
CA GLN A 255 -1.52 0.36 42.32
C GLN A 255 -0.86 -0.96 41.83
N ASP A 256 -0.86 -1.20 40.52
CA ASP A 256 -0.23 -2.39 39.93
C ASP A 256 1.27 -2.15 39.75
N LYS A 257 2.02 -2.43 40.82
CA LYS A 257 3.47 -2.21 40.87
C LYS A 257 4.24 -2.90 39.73
N GLN A 258 3.85 -4.12 39.35
CA GLN A 258 4.58 -4.87 38.31
C GLN A 258 4.42 -4.20 36.96
N ARG A 259 3.18 -3.81 36.59
CA ARG A 259 2.93 -3.15 35.31
C ARG A 259 3.40 -1.69 35.30
N VAL A 260 3.44 -1.01 36.45
CA VAL A 260 4.12 0.29 36.58
C VAL A 260 5.62 0.16 36.28
N LEU A 261 6.31 -0.83 36.84
CA LEU A 261 7.72 -1.07 36.55
C LEU A 261 7.94 -1.37 35.06
N MET A 262 7.10 -2.23 34.48
CA MET A 262 7.21 -2.64 33.08
C MET A 262 7.04 -1.44 32.14
N THR A 263 5.99 -0.66 32.34
CA THR A 263 5.72 0.54 31.52
C THR A 263 6.78 1.62 31.71
N ALA A 264 7.25 1.86 32.94
CA ALA A 264 8.34 2.80 33.21
C ALA A 264 9.65 2.37 32.54
N ALA A 265 10.00 1.08 32.61
CA ALA A 265 11.20 0.54 31.98
C ALA A 265 11.14 0.69 30.46
N ARG A 266 9.98 0.43 29.86
CA ARG A 266 9.79 0.64 28.42
C ARG A 266 9.92 2.11 28.02
N LEU A 267 9.35 3.03 28.80
CA LEU A 267 9.47 4.47 28.55
C LEU A 267 10.92 4.96 28.64
N VAL A 268 11.72 4.40 29.56
CA VAL A 268 13.17 4.65 29.62
C VAL A 268 13.87 4.14 28.35
N SER A 269 13.45 3.00 27.79
CA SER A 269 14.06 2.42 26.59
C SER A 269 13.80 3.18 25.29
N PHE A 270 12.74 3.99 25.22
CA PHE A 270 12.41 4.76 24.02
C PHE A 270 13.26 6.03 23.85
N HIS A 271 13.96 6.49 24.88
CA HIS A 271 14.68 7.76 24.85
C HIS A 271 16.19 7.59 25.04
N SER A 272 16.96 8.39 24.31
CA SER A 272 18.39 8.60 24.58
C SER A 272 18.62 9.49 25.80
N ASP A 273 17.65 10.35 26.15
CA ASP A 273 17.60 11.06 27.43
C ASP A 273 16.36 10.61 28.21
N PRO A 274 16.50 9.65 29.13
CA PRO A 274 15.38 9.15 29.90
C PRO A 274 14.84 10.31 30.71
N GLN A 275 13.54 10.58 30.61
CA GLN A 275 12.93 11.50 31.57
C GLN A 275 13.28 10.97 32.96
N GLU A 276 14.14 11.70 33.66
CA GLU A 276 14.73 11.38 34.96
C GLU A 276 13.67 10.84 35.93
N ARG A 277 12.41 11.26 35.73
CA ARG A 277 11.19 10.76 36.38
C ARG A 277 11.04 9.24 36.38
N TYR A 278 11.14 8.54 35.24
CA TYR A 278 10.83 7.11 35.18
C TYR A 278 11.94 6.27 35.82
N GLN A 279 13.19 6.69 35.66
CA GLN A 279 14.32 6.08 36.37
C GLN A 279 14.20 6.25 37.87
N LYS A 280 13.81 7.44 38.36
CA LYS A 280 13.54 7.69 39.78
C LYS A 280 12.41 6.79 40.31
N VAL A 281 11.34 6.59 39.53
CA VAL A 281 10.24 5.69 39.88
C VAL A 281 10.75 4.24 40.01
N ILE A 282 11.48 3.73 39.02
CA ILE A 282 12.04 2.39 39.04
C ILE A 282 12.98 2.20 40.24
N ALA A 283 13.91 3.13 40.48
CA ALA A 283 14.85 3.07 41.59
C ALA A 283 14.14 3.09 42.96
N PHE A 284 13.10 3.92 43.11
CA PHE A 284 12.30 3.97 44.34
C PHE A 284 11.57 2.64 44.59
N ILE A 285 10.91 2.09 43.57
CA ILE A 285 10.18 0.83 43.69
C ILE A 285 11.14 -0.31 44.05
N ASN A 286 12.31 -0.39 43.41
CA ASN A 286 13.30 -1.43 43.70
C ASN A 286 13.88 -1.31 45.12
N LYS A 287 14.05 -0.09 45.64
CA LYS A 287 14.57 0.15 46.99
C LYS A 287 13.52 -0.12 48.09
N ASN A 288 12.30 0.35 47.88
CA ASN A 288 11.28 0.43 48.93
C ASN A 288 10.17 -0.61 48.77
N ASN A 289 10.14 -1.35 47.67
CA ASN A 289 9.11 -2.32 47.31
C ASN A 289 7.66 -1.75 47.26
N GLN A 290 7.55 -0.43 47.15
CA GLN A 290 6.30 0.35 47.17
C GLN A 290 6.30 1.40 46.06
N LEU A 291 5.12 1.85 45.63
CA LEU A 291 5.00 2.93 44.65
C LEU A 291 5.39 4.28 45.30
N PRO A 292 6.20 5.12 44.63
CA PRO A 292 6.52 6.46 45.13
C PRO A 292 5.27 7.33 45.13
N PRO A 293 5.07 8.24 46.08
CA PRO A 293 4.03 9.26 45.99
C PRO A 293 4.36 10.24 44.86
N LEU A 294 3.56 10.26 43.78
CA LEU A 294 3.77 11.18 42.66
C LEU A 294 3.06 12.51 42.95
N GLN A 295 3.81 13.52 43.42
CA GLN A 295 3.35 14.91 43.37
C GLN A 295 3.69 15.49 41.99
N PHE A 296 2.74 15.48 41.06
CA PHE A 296 2.90 16.10 39.75
C PHE A 296 2.71 17.62 39.84
N ASN A 297 3.76 18.34 40.23
CA ASN A 297 3.78 19.80 40.15
C ASN A 297 3.85 20.27 38.70
N GLY A 298 2.74 20.81 38.18
CA GLY A 298 2.77 21.82 37.11
C GLY A 298 2.49 21.38 35.67
N TYR A 299 2.30 20.09 35.38
CA TYR A 299 1.85 19.68 34.06
C TYR A 299 0.32 19.56 34.05
N LYS A 300 -0.34 20.51 33.38
CA LYS A 300 -1.73 20.32 32.94
C LYS A 300 -1.74 19.02 32.14
N LEU A 301 -2.34 17.98 32.74
CA LEU A 301 -2.94 16.91 31.98
C LEU A 301 -3.86 17.62 30.99
N SER A 302 -3.51 17.61 29.69
CA SER A 302 -4.53 17.80 28.68
C SER A 302 -5.58 16.75 29.03
N SER A 303 -6.71 17.23 29.52
CA SER A 303 -7.91 16.42 29.66
C SER A 303 -7.97 15.57 28.42
N VAL A 304 -7.94 14.25 28.59
CA VAL A 304 -8.46 13.35 27.59
C VAL A 304 -9.87 13.88 27.34
N GLY A 305 -10.02 14.63 26.25
CA GLY A 305 -11.30 15.01 25.71
C GLY A 305 -11.94 13.72 25.26
N GLY A 306 -12.62 13.05 26.19
CA GLY A 306 -13.79 12.28 25.83
C GLY A 306 -14.92 13.27 25.50
N PRO A 307 -15.77 12.99 24.52
CA PRO A 307 -17.15 12.76 24.87
C PRO A 307 -17.28 11.62 25.89
#